data_AF-A0A7V9C1S3-F1
#
_entry.id   AF-A0A7V9C1S3-F1
#
_cell.length_a   1.000
_cell.length_b   1.000
_cell.length_c   1.000
_cell.angle_alpha   90.00
_cell.angle_beta   90.00
_cell.angle_gamma   90.00
#
_symmetry.space_group_name_H-M   'P 1'
#
loop_
_entity.id
_entity.type
_entity.pdbx_description
1 polymer ?
#
loop_
_entity_poly.entity_id
_entity_poly.type
_entity_poly.pdbx_seq_one_letter_code
_entity_poly.pdbx_strand_id
1 'polypeptide(L)'
;MGLVEDWRRIERDLPVDWADARLTLEITDRERLDRAAALLGPVNPGRGQGELRFSARRGGGIGPDAVTRLLGRLEEERIGGTLRLRETIASLPVDAEIAISLVSGWDAAIATLPPDWSDLYCELELTSSDYLQRGALLLAPINPARIAGRSMFRFRVAHRFGYGASEPMTRRCLARADEEGITGRVSILRALSDTHNVDTQGPVWYVEGKAV
;
A
#
# COMPACT_ATOMS: atom_id res chain seq x y z
N MET A 1 -34.23 17.50 -5.14
CA MET A 1 -32.82 17.52 -4.70
C MET A 1 -32.21 16.22 -5.22
N GLY A 2 -31.07 16.29 -5.92
CA GLY A 2 -30.47 15.11 -6.56
C GLY A 2 -29.61 14.31 -5.59
N LEU A 3 -29.49 13.00 -5.78
CA LEU A 3 -28.60 12.11 -5.06
C LEU A 3 -27.13 12.54 -5.18
N VAL A 4 -26.72 13.04 -6.35
CA VAL A 4 -25.35 13.55 -6.56
C VAL A 4 -25.11 14.82 -5.73
N GLU A 5 -26.10 15.69 -5.63
CA GLU A 5 -26.01 16.91 -4.82
C GLU A 5 -26.00 16.58 -3.32
N ASP A 6 -26.83 15.62 -2.89
CA ASP A 6 -26.81 15.13 -1.51
C ASP A 6 -25.44 14.55 -1.15
N TRP A 7 -24.82 13.78 -2.06
CA TRP A 7 -23.47 13.25 -1.86
C TRP A 7 -22.42 14.35 -1.77
N ARG A 8 -22.43 15.34 -2.67
CA ARG A 8 -21.48 16.46 -2.63
C ARG A 8 -21.61 17.32 -1.38
N ARG A 9 -22.82 17.45 -0.83
CA ARG A 9 -23.03 18.11 0.45
C ARG A 9 -22.43 17.28 1.58
N ILE A 10 -22.76 15.98 1.66
CA ILE A 10 -22.19 15.07 2.66
C ILE A 10 -20.66 15.09 2.59
N GLU A 11 -20.07 14.94 1.41
CA GLU A 11 -18.63 14.89 1.22
C GLU A 11 -17.90 16.15 1.71
N ARG A 12 -18.50 17.33 1.48
CA ARG A 12 -17.95 18.61 1.96
C ARG A 12 -18.00 18.74 3.48
N ASP A 13 -18.99 18.13 4.11
CA ASP A 13 -19.20 18.18 5.56
C ASP A 13 -18.40 17.08 6.31
N LEU A 14 -17.74 16.16 5.58
CA LEU A 14 -16.92 15.12 6.21
C LEU A 14 -15.61 15.70 6.79
N PRO A 15 -15.13 15.20 7.95
CA PRO A 15 -13.86 15.58 8.55
C PRO A 15 -12.67 15.42 7.60
N VAL A 16 -11.68 16.31 7.63
CA VAL A 16 -10.53 16.26 6.70
C VAL A 16 -9.81 14.90 6.67
N ASP A 17 -9.80 14.21 7.81
CA ASP A 17 -9.13 12.95 8.09
C ASP A 17 -10.03 11.70 7.91
N TRP A 18 -11.21 11.81 7.29
CA TRP A 18 -12.08 10.66 7.09
C TRP A 18 -11.47 9.60 6.16
N ALA A 19 -11.62 8.31 6.52
CA ALA A 19 -11.17 7.18 5.69
C ALA A 19 -12.34 6.38 5.11
N ASP A 20 -13.42 6.20 5.86
CA ASP A 20 -14.61 5.47 5.41
C ASP A 20 -15.87 6.26 5.82
N ALA A 21 -16.73 6.54 4.84
CA ALA A 21 -18.03 7.16 5.03
C ALA A 21 -19.12 6.14 4.69
N ARG A 22 -19.88 5.72 5.70
CA ARG A 22 -20.98 4.76 5.55
C ARG A 22 -22.28 5.50 5.28
N LEU A 23 -22.90 5.16 4.16
CA LEU A 23 -24.06 5.82 3.59
C LEU A 23 -25.27 4.90 3.61
N THR A 24 -26.43 5.51 3.78
CA THR A 24 -27.73 4.88 3.57
C THR A 24 -28.47 5.64 2.49
N LEU A 25 -28.99 4.92 1.51
CA LEU A 25 -29.87 5.41 0.46
C LEU A 25 -31.26 4.83 0.66
N GLU A 26 -32.22 5.68 1.02
CA GLU A 26 -33.64 5.34 1.08
C GLU A 26 -34.26 5.57 -0.30
N ILE A 27 -34.75 4.51 -0.95
CA ILE A 27 -35.35 4.62 -2.29
C ILE A 27 -36.82 5.00 -2.15
N THR A 28 -37.25 6.05 -2.85
CA THR A 28 -38.64 6.54 -2.80
C THR A 28 -39.63 5.51 -3.33
N ASP A 29 -39.29 4.86 -4.45
CA ASP A 29 -40.09 3.82 -5.07
C ASP A 29 -39.49 2.43 -4.77
N ARG A 30 -40.16 1.66 -3.91
CA ARG A 30 -39.68 0.35 -3.47
C ARG A 30 -39.59 -0.67 -4.60
N GLU A 31 -40.37 -0.52 -5.68
CA GLU A 31 -40.29 -1.41 -6.84
C GLU A 31 -38.96 -1.25 -7.59
N ARG A 32 -38.31 -0.09 -7.45
CA ARG A 32 -37.02 0.22 -8.06
C ARG A 32 -35.82 -0.22 -7.21
N LEU A 33 -36.04 -0.78 -6.02
CA LEU A 33 -34.98 -1.16 -5.09
C LEU A 33 -33.98 -2.15 -5.72
N ASP A 34 -34.48 -3.16 -6.43
CA ASP A 34 -33.62 -4.16 -7.08
C ASP A 34 -32.78 -3.55 -8.20
N ARG A 35 -33.36 -2.62 -8.97
CA ARG A 35 -32.65 -1.91 -10.01
C ARG A 35 -31.59 -0.98 -9.43
N ALA A 36 -31.93 -0.26 -8.37
CA ALA A 36 -31.00 0.62 -7.65
C ALA A 36 -29.81 -0.17 -7.10
N ALA A 37 -30.07 -1.33 -6.48
CA ALA A 37 -29.04 -2.21 -5.96
C ALA A 37 -28.14 -2.78 -7.07
N ALA A 38 -28.70 -3.11 -8.24
CA ALA A 38 -27.92 -3.57 -9.39
C ALA A 38 -26.98 -2.47 -9.93
N LEU A 39 -27.46 -1.22 -10.01
CA LEU A 39 -26.64 -0.08 -10.43
C LEU A 39 -25.53 0.25 -9.43
N LEU A 40 -25.82 0.09 -8.14
CA LEU A 40 -24.84 0.20 -7.06
C LEU A 40 -23.96 -1.05 -6.88
N GLY A 41 -24.07 -2.07 -7.74
CA GLY A 41 -23.31 -3.32 -7.63
C GLY A 41 -21.81 -3.17 -7.30
N PRO A 42 -21.07 -2.20 -7.89
CA PRO A 42 -19.65 -2.02 -7.57
C PRO A 42 -19.34 -1.64 -6.11
N VAL A 43 -20.27 -1.00 -5.39
CA VAL A 43 -20.14 -0.73 -3.94
C VAL A 43 -20.72 -1.82 -3.06
N ASN A 44 -21.21 -2.91 -3.68
CA ASN A 44 -21.82 -4.07 -3.03
C ASN A 44 -22.79 -3.69 -1.88
N PRO A 45 -23.90 -3.01 -2.20
CA PRO A 45 -24.76 -2.41 -1.18
C PRO A 45 -25.44 -3.51 -0.34
N GLY A 46 -25.33 -3.39 0.98
CA GLY A 46 -26.16 -4.12 1.91
C GLY A 46 -27.62 -3.71 1.77
N ARG A 47 -28.54 -4.68 1.82
CA ARG A 47 -29.97 -4.44 1.67
C ARG A 47 -30.66 -4.46 3.03
N GLY A 48 -31.43 -3.42 3.32
CA GLY A 48 -32.35 -3.33 4.47
C GLY A 48 -33.79 -3.22 4.02
N GLN A 49 -34.72 -2.95 4.94
CA GLN A 49 -36.13 -2.75 4.59
C GLN A 49 -36.34 -1.41 3.86
N GLY A 50 -36.23 -1.42 2.53
CA GLY A 50 -36.45 -0.24 1.67
C GLY A 50 -35.23 0.68 1.53
N GLU A 51 -34.08 0.26 2.02
CA GLU A 51 -32.85 1.06 2.06
C GLU A 51 -31.63 0.24 1.61
N LEU A 52 -30.69 0.93 0.98
CA LEU A 52 -29.41 0.39 0.53
C LEU A 52 -28.28 1.02 1.35
N ARG A 53 -27.37 0.20 1.87
CA ARG A 53 -26.26 0.64 2.71
C ARG A 53 -24.94 0.35 2.03
N PHE A 54 -24.07 1.33 1.91
CA PHE A 54 -22.77 1.18 1.24
C PHE A 54 -21.75 2.15 1.84
N SER A 55 -20.49 2.01 1.45
CA SER A 55 -19.40 2.86 1.96
C SER A 55 -18.63 3.53 0.82
N ALA A 56 -18.22 4.77 1.04
CA ALA A 56 -17.19 5.46 0.27
C ALA A 56 -15.87 5.42 1.05
N ARG A 57 -14.72 5.27 0.39
CA ARG A 57 -13.40 5.24 1.05
C ARG A 57 -12.36 6.16 0.43
N ARG A 58 -11.54 6.83 1.26
CA ARG A 58 -10.33 7.54 0.83
C ARG A 58 -9.13 6.60 1.00
N GLY A 59 -8.75 5.92 -0.10
CA GLY A 59 -7.72 4.87 -0.12
C GLY A 59 -8.31 3.48 0.14
N GLY A 60 -7.85 2.48 -0.64
CA GLY A 60 -8.31 1.09 -0.55
C GLY A 60 -9.85 0.90 -0.64
N GLY A 61 -10.41 0.74 -1.84
CA GLY A 61 -11.85 0.50 -2.06
C GLY A 61 -12.47 1.44 -3.09
N ILE A 62 -13.79 1.66 -3.01
CA ILE A 62 -14.53 2.56 -3.92
C ILE A 62 -14.42 4.01 -3.44
N GLY A 63 -13.75 4.85 -4.25
CA GLY A 63 -13.52 6.26 -3.95
C GLY A 63 -14.73 7.19 -4.16
N PRO A 64 -14.65 8.44 -3.67
CA PRO A 64 -15.72 9.44 -3.79
C PRO A 64 -16.21 9.68 -5.22
N ASP A 65 -15.28 9.78 -6.19
CA ASP A 65 -15.62 9.99 -7.61
C ASP A 65 -16.39 8.81 -8.21
N ALA A 66 -16.11 7.60 -7.75
CA ALA A 66 -16.85 6.42 -8.18
C ALA A 66 -18.27 6.42 -7.60
N VAL A 67 -18.44 6.83 -6.34
CA VAL A 67 -19.78 7.01 -5.73
C VAL A 67 -20.58 8.07 -6.50
N THR A 68 -19.97 9.22 -6.82
CA THR A 68 -20.59 10.27 -7.65
C THR A 68 -21.11 9.71 -8.98
N ARG A 69 -20.30 8.91 -9.70
CA ARG A 69 -20.72 8.29 -10.96
C ARG A 69 -21.87 7.30 -10.80
N LEU A 70 -21.86 6.49 -9.73
CA LEU A 70 -22.91 5.51 -9.48
C LEU A 70 -24.24 6.17 -9.13
N LEU A 71 -24.22 7.23 -8.32
CA LEU A 71 -25.40 8.02 -7.99
C LEU A 71 -25.93 8.75 -9.23
N GLY A 72 -25.06 9.26 -10.11
CA GLY A 72 -25.46 9.85 -11.39
C GLY A 72 -26.24 8.88 -12.27
N ARG A 73 -25.85 7.60 -12.31
CA ARG A 73 -26.61 6.56 -13.06
C ARG A 73 -28.00 6.32 -12.49
N LEU A 74 -28.18 6.41 -11.17
CA LEU A 74 -29.50 6.31 -10.55
C LEU A 74 -30.39 7.47 -10.98
N GLU A 75 -29.83 8.69 -11.02
CA GLU A 75 -30.55 9.88 -11.47
C GLU A 75 -30.92 9.81 -12.96
N GLU A 76 -30.00 9.34 -13.82
CA GLU A 76 -30.24 9.10 -15.24
C GLU A 76 -31.42 8.15 -15.47
N GLU A 77 -31.55 7.10 -14.63
CA GLU A 77 -32.67 6.17 -14.66
C GLU A 77 -33.91 6.64 -13.89
N ARG A 78 -33.91 7.89 -13.41
CA ARG A 78 -34.98 8.51 -12.61
C ARG A 78 -35.32 7.73 -11.34
N ILE A 79 -34.32 7.08 -10.75
CA ILE A 79 -34.44 6.40 -9.46
C ILE A 79 -34.13 7.43 -8.37
N GLY A 80 -35.20 7.98 -7.79
CA GLY A 80 -35.13 8.95 -6.70
C GLY A 80 -34.93 8.29 -5.33
N GLY A 81 -34.35 9.04 -4.42
CA GLY A 81 -34.17 8.62 -3.03
C GLY A 81 -33.61 9.74 -2.16
N THR A 82 -33.35 9.42 -0.90
CA THR A 82 -32.65 10.30 0.04
C THR A 82 -31.38 9.63 0.50
N LEU A 83 -30.24 10.31 0.29
CA LEU A 83 -28.93 9.85 0.75
C LEU A 83 -28.62 10.45 2.13
N ARG A 84 -28.19 9.62 3.07
CA ARG A 84 -27.81 10.03 4.42
C ARG A 84 -26.48 9.42 4.82
N LEU A 85 -25.67 10.20 5.52
CA LEU A 85 -24.48 9.72 6.23
C LEU A 85 -24.93 9.02 7.52
N ARG A 86 -24.51 7.77 7.71
CA ARG A 86 -24.80 7.00 8.91
C ARG A 86 -23.66 7.08 9.92
N GLU A 87 -22.44 6.96 9.43
CA GLU A 87 -21.24 6.84 10.25
C GLU A 87 -20.04 7.29 9.44
N THR A 88 -19.14 8.02 10.10
CA THR A 88 -17.83 8.33 9.55
C THR A 88 -16.78 7.67 10.41
N ILE A 89 -15.90 6.94 9.77
CA ILE A 89 -14.72 6.38 10.38
C ILE A 89 -13.57 7.29 9.95
N ALA A 90 -13.01 8.02 10.92
CA ALA A 90 -11.74 8.69 10.70
C ALA A 90 -10.73 7.66 10.25
N SER A 91 -9.81 8.05 9.37
CA SER A 91 -8.55 7.32 9.33
C SER A 91 -8.09 7.27 10.77
N LEU A 92 -7.94 6.06 11.33
CA LEU A 92 -7.01 5.96 12.43
C LEU A 92 -5.76 6.66 11.90
N PRO A 93 -5.17 7.63 12.63
CA PRO A 93 -3.77 7.86 12.38
C PRO A 93 -3.21 6.45 12.47
N VAL A 94 -2.76 5.91 11.33
CA VAL A 94 -1.73 4.88 11.40
C VAL A 94 -0.78 5.53 12.36
N ASP A 95 -0.64 4.95 13.56
CA ASP A 95 0.32 5.46 14.52
C ASP A 95 1.54 5.68 13.66
N ALA A 96 1.85 6.94 13.42
CA ALA A 96 3.10 7.31 12.83
C ALA A 96 4.04 7.09 14.02
N GLU A 97 4.26 5.82 14.39
CA GLU A 97 5.61 5.31 14.43
C GLU A 97 6.26 5.99 13.25
N ILE A 98 6.97 7.09 13.54
CA ILE A 98 7.60 7.97 12.57
C ILE A 98 8.11 7.04 11.50
N ALA A 99 7.45 7.02 10.33
CA ALA A 99 7.71 5.98 9.34
C ALA A 99 9.18 6.16 8.99
N ILE A 100 10.04 5.33 9.57
CA ILE A 100 11.46 5.48 9.45
C ILE A 100 11.70 5.31 7.97
N SER A 101 12.22 6.35 7.32
CA SER A 101 12.51 6.29 5.89
C SER A 101 13.38 5.07 5.62
N LEU A 102 13.27 4.48 4.44
CA LEU A 102 14.06 3.29 4.09
C LEU A 102 15.56 3.57 4.29
N VAL A 103 16.00 4.79 3.99
CA VAL A 103 17.37 5.25 4.29
C VAL A 103 17.67 5.28 5.78
N SER A 104 16.82 5.87 6.61
CA SER A 104 17.07 5.91 8.06
C SER A 104 17.05 4.53 8.69
N GLY A 105 16.19 3.62 8.20
CA GLY A 105 16.15 2.23 8.65
C GLY A 105 17.39 1.46 8.23
N TRP A 106 17.89 1.72 7.02
CA TRP A 106 19.16 1.19 6.53
C TRP A 106 20.36 1.67 7.34
N ASP A 107 20.48 2.99 7.54
CA ASP A 107 21.58 3.60 8.29
C ASP A 107 21.61 3.08 9.73
N ALA A 108 20.44 2.94 10.36
CA ALA A 108 20.32 2.36 11.69
C ALA A 108 20.73 0.87 11.71
N ALA A 109 20.34 0.08 10.72
CA ALA A 109 20.71 -1.34 10.64
C ALA A 109 22.22 -1.51 10.43
N ILE A 110 22.83 -0.74 9.52
CA ILE A 110 24.28 -0.76 9.28
C ILE A 110 25.07 -0.35 10.52
N ALA A 111 24.60 0.65 11.28
CA ALA A 111 25.26 1.10 12.50
C ALA A 111 25.36 0.01 13.60
N THR A 112 24.57 -1.06 13.52
CA THR A 112 24.66 -2.20 14.46
C THR A 112 25.71 -3.23 14.08
N LEU A 113 26.26 -3.18 12.86
CA LEU A 113 27.22 -4.15 12.36
C LEU A 113 28.64 -3.87 12.87
N PRO A 114 29.47 -4.92 13.05
CA PRO A 114 30.88 -4.73 13.34
C PRO A 114 31.60 -4.07 12.15
N PRO A 115 32.64 -3.24 12.36
CA PRO A 115 33.31 -2.50 11.27
C PRO A 115 33.91 -3.36 10.14
N ASP A 116 34.08 -4.65 10.38
CA ASP A 116 34.66 -5.65 9.48
C ASP A 116 33.61 -6.51 8.74
N TRP A 117 32.34 -6.14 8.80
CA TRP A 117 31.31 -6.82 8.01
C TRP A 117 31.67 -6.76 6.51
N SER A 118 31.39 -7.85 5.79
CA SER A 118 31.77 -8.02 4.38
C SER A 118 30.57 -8.18 3.47
N ASP A 119 29.66 -9.11 3.81
CA ASP A 119 28.50 -9.45 2.99
C ASP A 119 27.23 -9.49 3.81
N LEU A 120 26.14 -8.95 3.25
CA LEU A 120 24.82 -8.96 3.85
C LEU A 120 23.81 -9.63 2.93
N TYR A 121 22.88 -10.37 3.55
CA TYR A 121 21.65 -10.79 2.92
C TYR A 121 20.50 -10.01 3.53
N CYS A 122 19.85 -9.19 2.71
CA CYS A 122 18.89 -8.21 3.15
C CYS A 122 17.50 -8.48 2.58
N GLU A 123 16.51 -7.91 3.25
CA GLU A 123 15.12 -7.93 2.84
C GLU A 123 14.52 -6.53 2.93
N LEU A 124 13.64 -6.20 1.98
CA LEU A 124 12.78 -5.05 2.02
C LEU A 124 11.34 -5.53 1.94
N GLU A 125 10.58 -5.32 3.02
CA GLU A 125 9.14 -5.56 3.08
C GLU A 125 8.41 -4.23 2.85
N LEU A 126 7.58 -4.17 1.81
CA LEU A 126 6.80 -2.99 1.45
C LEU A 126 5.47 -3.00 2.21
N THR A 127 5.01 -1.82 2.63
CA THR A 127 3.71 -1.67 3.32
C THR A 127 2.51 -1.88 2.39
N SER A 128 2.69 -1.76 1.07
CA SER A 128 1.66 -1.97 0.06
C SER A 128 2.20 -2.75 -1.14
N SER A 129 1.36 -3.62 -1.71
CA SER A 129 1.63 -4.31 -2.97
C SER A 129 1.71 -3.37 -4.17
N ASP A 130 1.11 -2.18 -4.09
CA ASP A 130 1.09 -1.20 -5.18
C ASP A 130 2.51 -0.67 -5.49
N TYR A 131 3.39 -0.71 -4.48
CA TYR A 131 4.78 -0.31 -4.62
C TYR A 131 5.64 -1.34 -5.36
N LEU A 132 5.15 -2.56 -5.61
CA LEU A 132 5.99 -3.64 -6.17
C LEU A 132 6.56 -3.31 -7.54
N GLN A 133 5.75 -2.78 -8.47
CA GLN A 133 6.23 -2.50 -9.82
C GLN A 133 7.22 -1.34 -9.83
N ARG A 134 6.89 -0.25 -9.13
CA ARG A 134 7.76 0.94 -9.08
C ARG A 134 9.03 0.68 -8.27
N GLY A 135 8.90 0.00 -7.13
CA GLY A 135 10.02 -0.44 -6.31
C GLY A 135 10.98 -1.34 -7.07
N ALA A 136 10.49 -2.30 -7.85
CA ALA A 136 11.36 -3.15 -8.68
C ALA A 136 12.20 -2.34 -9.68
N LEU A 137 11.64 -1.27 -10.26
CA LEU A 137 12.36 -0.39 -11.18
C LEU A 137 13.42 0.45 -10.45
N LEU A 138 13.05 1.08 -9.33
CA LEU A 138 13.96 1.96 -8.57
C LEU A 138 15.11 1.17 -7.92
N LEU A 139 14.84 -0.07 -7.52
CA LEU A 139 15.80 -0.97 -6.89
C LEU A 139 16.54 -1.84 -7.93
N ALA A 140 16.24 -1.73 -9.23
CA ALA A 140 16.90 -2.54 -10.27
C ALA A 140 18.44 -2.55 -10.18
N PRO A 141 19.14 -1.44 -9.86
CA PRO A 141 20.61 -1.45 -9.75
C PRO A 141 21.16 -2.38 -8.66
N ILE A 142 20.38 -2.73 -7.64
CA ILE A 142 20.79 -3.68 -6.59
C ILE A 142 20.34 -5.12 -6.86
N ASN A 143 19.79 -5.37 -8.05
CA ASN A 143 19.33 -6.68 -8.52
C ASN A 143 18.51 -7.47 -7.48
N PRO A 144 17.39 -6.92 -7.00
CA PRO A 144 16.58 -7.59 -6.00
C PRO A 144 15.81 -8.76 -6.60
N ALA A 145 15.75 -9.87 -5.86
CA ALA A 145 14.83 -10.97 -6.11
C ALA A 145 13.48 -10.68 -5.46
N ARG A 146 12.39 -10.76 -6.24
CA ARG A 146 11.02 -10.67 -5.71
C ARG A 146 10.62 -11.97 -5.03
N ILE A 147 9.99 -11.86 -3.86
CA ILE A 147 9.41 -13.01 -3.17
C ILE A 147 7.97 -13.22 -3.63
N ALA A 148 7.70 -14.37 -4.25
CA ALA A 148 6.37 -14.68 -4.79
C ALA A 148 5.31 -14.67 -3.68
N GLY A 149 4.15 -14.07 -3.96
CA GLY A 149 3.05 -13.97 -3.01
C GLY A 149 3.26 -12.98 -1.86
N ARG A 150 4.38 -12.24 -1.83
CA ARG A 150 4.67 -11.22 -0.81
C ARG A 150 5.03 -9.88 -1.44
N SER A 151 4.76 -8.79 -0.72
CA SER A 151 5.16 -7.43 -1.09
C SER A 151 6.61 -7.17 -0.70
N MET A 152 7.54 -7.98 -1.23
CA MET A 152 8.87 -8.10 -0.64
C MET A 152 9.97 -8.37 -1.68
N PHE A 153 11.14 -7.81 -1.40
CA PHE A 153 12.38 -8.00 -2.15
C PHE A 153 13.49 -8.54 -1.25
N ARG A 154 14.37 -9.37 -1.82
CA ARG A 154 15.63 -9.77 -1.20
C ARG A 154 16.80 -9.41 -2.09
N PHE A 155 17.88 -9.00 -1.49
CA PHE A 155 19.07 -8.55 -2.22
C PHE A 155 20.32 -8.77 -1.38
N ARG A 156 21.47 -8.71 -2.04
CA ARG A 156 22.78 -8.86 -1.40
C ARG A 156 23.50 -7.53 -1.40
N VAL A 157 24.22 -7.26 -0.32
CA VAL A 157 25.05 -6.05 -0.18
C VAL A 157 26.47 -6.46 0.18
N ALA A 158 27.45 -5.80 -0.43
CA ALA A 158 28.86 -5.97 -0.16
C ALA A 158 29.46 -4.67 0.38
N HIS A 159 30.38 -4.77 1.35
CA HIS A 159 31.01 -3.61 1.97
C HIS A 159 32.10 -3.00 1.09
N ARG A 160 33.25 -3.70 0.97
CA ARG A 160 34.42 -3.24 0.21
C ARG A 160 34.60 -3.99 -1.11
N PHE A 161 34.27 -5.28 -1.12
CA PHE A 161 34.33 -6.18 -2.27
C PHE A 161 33.31 -7.31 -2.05
N GLY A 162 32.82 -7.92 -3.12
CA GLY A 162 31.82 -9.00 -3.04
C GLY A 162 30.87 -9.03 -4.23
N TYR A 163 29.87 -9.91 -4.16
CA TYR A 163 28.86 -10.10 -5.22
C TYR A 163 27.60 -9.24 -5.05
N GLY A 164 27.38 -8.73 -3.83
CA GLY A 164 26.28 -7.82 -3.56
C GLY A 164 26.48 -6.46 -4.19
N ALA A 165 25.41 -5.68 -4.26
CA ALA A 165 25.54 -4.25 -4.57
C ALA A 165 26.37 -3.56 -3.48
N SER A 166 27.07 -2.47 -3.83
CA SER A 166 27.80 -1.71 -2.81
C SER A 166 26.84 -1.07 -1.81
N GLU A 167 27.29 -0.91 -0.56
CA GLU A 167 26.53 -0.19 0.48
C GLU A 167 26.04 1.19 -0.01
N PRO A 168 26.88 2.05 -0.62
CA PRO A 168 26.43 3.37 -1.06
C PRO A 168 25.39 3.31 -2.18
N MET A 169 25.50 2.33 -3.09
CA MET A 169 24.51 2.12 -4.16
C MET A 169 23.17 1.67 -3.57
N THR A 170 23.21 0.76 -2.59
CA THR A 170 22.02 0.28 -1.88
C THR A 170 21.33 1.45 -1.19
N ARG A 171 22.06 2.22 -0.39
CA ARG A 171 21.54 3.41 0.27
C ARG A 171 20.94 4.41 -0.72
N ARG A 172 21.57 4.65 -1.88
CA ARG A 172 21.02 5.55 -2.91
C ARG A 172 19.73 5.02 -3.55
N CYS A 173 19.62 3.71 -3.77
CA CYS A 173 18.40 3.12 -4.32
C CYS A 173 17.24 3.20 -3.32
N LEU A 174 17.49 2.99 -2.03
CA LEU A 174 16.51 3.21 -0.97
C LEU A 174 16.08 4.68 -0.89
N ALA A 175 17.03 5.63 -1.01
CA ALA A 175 16.72 7.06 -1.04
C ALA A 175 15.79 7.44 -2.19
N ARG A 176 15.98 6.85 -3.39
CA ARG A 176 15.07 7.08 -4.53
C ARG A 176 13.67 6.53 -4.27
N ALA A 177 13.56 5.40 -3.57
CA ALA A 177 12.26 4.87 -3.17
C ALA A 177 11.57 5.78 -2.15
N ASP A 178 12.31 6.32 -1.17
CA ASP A 178 11.80 7.33 -0.23
C ASP A 178 11.37 8.62 -0.94
N GLU A 179 12.17 9.12 -1.90
CA GLU A 179 11.85 10.30 -2.73
C GLU A 179 10.51 10.15 -3.49
N GLU A 180 10.12 8.92 -3.80
CA GLU A 180 8.84 8.60 -4.47
C GLU A 180 7.73 8.15 -3.51
N GLY A 181 7.96 8.23 -2.19
CA GLY A 181 6.95 7.88 -1.19
C GLY A 181 6.67 6.38 -1.07
N ILE A 182 7.60 5.53 -1.52
CA ILE A 182 7.53 4.08 -1.28
C ILE A 182 7.91 3.82 0.17
N THR A 183 7.01 3.19 0.92
CA THR A 183 7.22 2.89 2.34
C THR A 183 7.36 1.40 2.60
N GLY A 184 8.12 1.07 3.65
CA GLY A 184 8.47 -0.31 3.97
C GLY A 184 9.45 -0.41 5.13
N ARG A 185 9.95 -1.62 5.36
CA ARG A 185 10.95 -1.95 6.37
C ARG A 185 12.10 -2.68 5.70
N VAL A 186 13.32 -2.16 5.91
CA VAL A 186 14.56 -2.86 5.53
C VAL A 186 15.06 -3.67 6.71
N SER A 187 15.55 -4.88 6.47
CA SER A 187 16.10 -5.75 7.51
C SER A 187 17.30 -6.53 6.98
N ILE A 188 18.31 -6.68 7.84
CA ILE A 188 19.47 -7.54 7.57
C ILE A 188 19.12 -8.93 8.11
N LEU A 189 18.93 -9.89 7.21
CA LEU A 189 18.60 -11.27 7.59
C LEU A 189 19.84 -12.03 8.05
N ARG A 190 20.97 -11.78 7.39
CA ARG A 190 22.26 -12.41 7.69
C ARG A 190 23.40 -11.43 7.39
N ALA A 191 24.47 -11.54 8.17
CA ALA A 191 25.71 -10.83 7.97
C ALA A 191 26.88 -11.81 8.08
N LEU A 192 27.90 -11.59 7.26
CA LEU A 192 29.21 -12.24 7.37
C LEU A 192 30.27 -11.16 7.56
N SER A 193 31.27 -11.44 8.38
CA SER A 193 32.46 -10.62 8.56
C SER A 193 33.69 -11.39 8.07
N ASP A 194 34.70 -10.64 7.64
CA ASP A 194 36.03 -11.18 7.29
C ASP A 194 36.00 -12.30 6.24
N THR A 195 35.10 -12.19 5.27
CA THR A 195 35.03 -13.15 4.15
C THR A 195 36.11 -12.84 3.11
N HIS A 196 36.74 -13.89 2.58
CA HIS A 196 37.67 -13.81 1.47
C HIS A 196 37.13 -14.63 0.30
N ASN A 197 37.05 -14.01 -0.87
CA ASN A 197 36.64 -14.68 -2.09
C ASN A 197 37.73 -15.65 -2.57
N VAL A 198 37.30 -16.74 -3.21
CA VAL A 198 38.19 -17.66 -3.92
C VAL A 198 37.96 -17.46 -5.41
N ASP A 199 38.99 -16.95 -6.11
CA ASP A 199 38.88 -16.46 -7.48
C ASP A 199 37.76 -15.44 -7.66
N THR A 200 36.83 -15.69 -8.59
CA THR A 200 35.64 -14.86 -8.69
C THR A 200 34.67 -15.21 -7.59
N GLN A 201 34.60 -16.42 -7.02
CA GLN A 201 33.49 -16.89 -6.17
C GLN A 201 33.49 -16.30 -4.76
N GLY A 202 32.31 -15.86 -4.31
CA GLY A 202 32.07 -15.27 -3.01
C GLY A 202 31.11 -16.11 -2.18
N PRO A 203 30.72 -15.65 -0.99
CA PRO A 203 29.90 -16.43 -0.08
C PRO A 203 28.55 -16.81 -0.70
N VAL A 204 28.19 -18.08 -0.53
CA VAL A 204 26.89 -18.64 -0.94
C VAL A 204 25.98 -18.65 0.28
N TRP A 205 24.82 -18.02 0.16
CA TRP A 205 23.83 -17.98 1.23
C TRP A 205 22.91 -19.19 1.13
N TYR A 206 22.71 -19.91 2.24
CA TYR A 206 21.70 -20.95 2.33
C TYR A 206 20.53 -20.47 3.20
N VAL A 207 19.34 -20.43 2.60
CA VAL A 207 18.08 -20.15 3.31
C VAL A 207 17.20 -21.38 3.16
N GLU A 208 16.78 -21.96 4.29
CA GLU A 208 16.00 -23.21 4.32
C GLU A 208 16.63 -24.36 3.51
N GLY A 209 17.97 -24.44 3.52
CA GLY A 209 18.73 -25.47 2.81
C GLY A 209 18.89 -25.25 1.30
N LYS A 210 18.44 -24.12 0.76
CA LYS A 210 18.61 -23.76 -0.66
C LYS A 210 19.58 -22.60 -0.82
N ALA A 211 20.45 -22.69 -1.83
CA ALA A 211 21.31 -21.58 -2.22
C ALA A 211 20.46 -20.43 -2.79
N VAL A 212 20.67 -19.22 -2.28
CA VAL A 212 19.98 -17.98 -2.69
C VAL A 212 20.99 -16.88 -2.94
#